data_AF-A0A532DFR7-F1
#
_entry.id   AF-A0A532DFR7-F1
#
_cell.length_a   1.000
_cell.length_b   1.000
_cell.length_c   1.000
_cell.angle_alpha   90.00
_cell.angle_beta   90.00
_cell.angle_gamma   90.00
#
_symmetry.space_group_name_H-M   'P 1'
#
loop_
_entity.id
_entity.type
_entity.pdbx_description
1 polymer ?
#
loop_
_entity_poly.entity_id
_entity_poly.type
_entity_poly.pdbx_seq_one_letter_code
_entity_poly.pdbx_strand_id
1 'polypeptide(L)'
;MIGKFYRGVLILAALGAFVGVPMVNAHPSPLGNVREAIDHAKQAVTHGKEGHAEELVKHAETSLQFAKMGGRGLHLSEGINHLIEAIEHGKAGHADVGTEHIEAALQHLLSEIE
;
A
#
# COMPACT_ATOMS: atom_id res chain seq x y z
N MET A 1 2.47 12.26 55.75
CA MET A 1 2.53 12.93 54.43
C MET A 1 1.81 12.08 53.43
N ILE A 2 0.65 12.57 52.97
CA ILE A 2 -0.26 11.91 52.03
C ILE A 2 0.21 12.24 50.61
N GLY A 3 0.51 11.22 49.80
CA GLY A 3 0.75 11.33 48.37
C GLY A 3 -0.54 11.05 47.61
N LYS A 4 -1.15 12.11 47.09
CA LYS A 4 -2.38 12.11 46.28
C LYS A 4 -2.08 11.60 44.88
N PHE A 5 -2.69 10.50 44.42
CA PHE A 5 -3.13 10.36 43.01
C PHE A 5 -4.36 9.45 42.95
N TYR A 6 -5.50 10.10 43.05
CA TYR A 6 -6.81 9.55 42.78
C TYR A 6 -7.13 9.73 41.28
N ARG A 7 -7.73 8.69 40.68
CA ARG A 7 -8.77 8.74 39.64
C ARG A 7 -8.29 9.08 38.21
N GLY A 8 -8.68 8.38 37.16
CA GLY A 8 -9.86 7.55 36.99
C GLY A 8 -9.75 6.52 35.85
N VAL A 9 -10.54 5.48 36.04
CA VAL A 9 -10.93 4.44 35.09
C VAL A 9 -11.68 5.08 33.91
N LEU A 10 -11.52 4.57 32.68
CA LEU A 10 -12.65 4.18 31.82
C LEU A 10 -12.17 3.35 30.61
N ILE A 11 -12.79 2.18 30.53
CA ILE A 11 -12.67 1.10 29.57
C ILE A 11 -13.36 1.52 28.26
N LEU A 12 -12.79 1.15 27.10
CA LEU A 12 -13.63 0.63 26.01
C LEU A 12 -12.83 -0.40 25.20
N ALA A 13 -13.16 -1.67 25.43
CA ALA A 13 -12.84 -2.76 24.53
C ALA A 13 -13.77 -2.68 23.32
N ALA A 14 -13.23 -2.78 22.11
CA ALA A 14 -13.98 -3.21 20.93
C ALA A 14 -13.28 -4.46 20.37
N LEU A 15 -13.89 -5.61 20.67
CA LEU A 15 -13.63 -6.89 20.03
C LEU A 15 -13.94 -6.77 18.52
N GLY A 16 -12.96 -7.07 17.68
CA GLY A 16 -13.16 -7.53 16.32
C GLY A 16 -12.24 -8.73 16.10
N ALA A 17 -12.82 -9.93 15.99
CA ALA A 17 -12.10 -11.18 15.88
C ALA A 17 -11.25 -11.22 14.60
N PHE A 18 -9.93 -11.02 14.73
CA PHE A 18 -8.99 -11.41 13.68
C PHE A 18 -8.65 -12.88 13.91
N VAL A 19 -9.33 -13.74 13.16
CA VAL A 19 -9.09 -15.18 13.09
C VAL A 19 -7.62 -15.39 12.70
N GLY A 20 -6.93 -16.25 13.45
CA GLY A 20 -5.48 -16.40 13.43
C GLY A 20 -4.86 -16.59 12.03
N VAL A 21 -4.31 -15.51 11.50
CA VAL A 21 -3.21 -15.58 10.54
C VAL A 21 -1.94 -15.64 11.39
N PRO A 22 -1.07 -16.64 11.26
CA PRO A 22 0.23 -16.58 11.90
C PRO A 22 0.89 -15.29 11.38
N MET A 23 1.12 -14.35 12.30
CA MET A 23 1.96 -13.20 12.03
C MET A 23 3.36 -13.75 11.77
N VAL A 24 3.60 -14.13 10.51
CA VAL A 24 4.93 -14.41 10.01
C VAL A 24 5.71 -13.15 10.28
N ASN A 25 6.74 -13.27 11.12
CA ASN A 25 7.76 -12.26 11.29
C ASN A 25 8.50 -12.11 9.95
N ALA A 26 7.84 -11.46 8.97
CA ALA A 26 8.44 -11.06 7.72
C ALA A 26 9.46 -9.99 8.08
N HIS A 27 10.70 -10.41 8.28
CA HIS A 27 11.81 -9.47 8.27
C HIS A 27 11.72 -8.71 6.94
N PRO A 28 11.84 -7.37 6.94
CA PRO A 28 11.77 -6.60 5.71
C PRO A 28 12.79 -7.17 4.73
N SER A 29 12.29 -7.74 3.64
CA SER A 29 13.08 -8.37 2.58
C SER A 29 12.70 -7.74 1.26
N PRO A 30 13.62 -7.66 0.28
CA PRO A 30 13.31 -7.12 -1.04
C PRO A 30 12.02 -7.73 -1.63
N LEU A 31 11.93 -9.06 -1.64
CA LEU A 31 10.76 -9.78 -2.14
C LEU A 31 9.48 -9.51 -1.31
N GLY A 32 9.61 -9.38 0.01
CA GLY A 32 8.48 -9.00 0.87
C GLY A 32 7.95 -7.61 0.54
N ASN A 33 8.83 -6.64 0.30
CA ASN A 33 8.44 -5.30 -0.11
C ASN A 33 7.75 -5.32 -1.49
N VAL A 34 8.20 -6.12 -2.45
CA VAL A 34 7.50 -6.23 -3.75
C VAL A 34 6.07 -6.78 -3.56
N ARG A 35 5.84 -7.73 -2.64
CA ARG A 35 4.49 -8.22 -2.33
C ARG A 35 3.58 -7.15 -1.72
N GLU A 36 4.08 -6.37 -0.75
CA GLU A 36 3.34 -5.24 -0.18
C GLU A 36 3.04 -4.18 -1.25
N ALA A 37 3.98 -3.91 -2.16
CA ALA A 37 3.76 -3.01 -3.29
C ALA A 37 2.62 -3.48 -4.18
N ILE A 38 2.57 -4.78 -4.50
CA ILE A 38 1.50 -5.41 -5.29
C ILE A 38 0.14 -5.25 -4.58
N ASP A 39 0.08 -5.49 -3.27
CA ASP A 39 -1.19 -5.45 -2.55
C ASP A 39 -1.76 -4.03 -2.46
N HIS A 40 -0.90 -3.03 -2.22
CA HIS A 40 -1.30 -1.63 -2.33
C HIS A 40 -1.69 -1.23 -3.75
N ALA A 41 -0.97 -1.70 -4.78
CA ALA A 41 -1.35 -1.42 -6.17
C ALA A 41 -2.73 -2.02 -6.53
N LYS A 42 -3.08 -3.22 -6.05
CA LYS A 42 -4.45 -3.79 -6.23
C LYS A 42 -5.54 -2.94 -5.58
N GLN A 43 -5.27 -2.37 -4.40
CA GLN A 43 -6.19 -1.44 -3.74
C GLN A 43 -6.34 -0.13 -4.54
N ALA A 44 -5.23 0.38 -5.10
CA ALA A 44 -5.26 1.55 -5.97
C ALA A 44 -6.10 1.30 -7.24
N VAL A 45 -6.02 0.12 -7.87
CA VAL A 45 -6.92 -0.25 -9.00
C VAL A 45 -8.38 -0.26 -8.58
N THR A 46 -8.69 -0.85 -7.42
CA THR A 46 -10.08 -0.93 -6.93
C THR A 46 -10.67 0.47 -6.78
N HIS A 47 -9.98 1.36 -6.07
CA HIS A 47 -10.43 2.75 -5.88
C HIS A 47 -10.43 3.55 -7.18
N GLY A 48 -9.43 3.33 -8.04
CA GLY A 48 -9.35 3.96 -9.36
C GLY A 48 -10.55 3.66 -10.26
N LYS A 49 -11.00 2.39 -10.30
CA LYS A 49 -12.20 1.96 -11.03
C LYS A 49 -13.50 2.56 -10.50
N GLU A 50 -13.51 2.96 -9.24
CA GLU A 50 -14.62 3.68 -8.62
C GLU A 50 -14.55 5.21 -8.84
N GLY A 51 -13.49 5.71 -9.51
CA GLY A 51 -13.26 7.14 -9.70
C GLY A 51 -12.68 7.85 -8.47
N HIS A 52 -12.27 7.10 -7.44
CA HIS A 52 -11.74 7.63 -6.19
C HIS A 52 -10.26 8.03 -6.35
N ALA A 53 -10.00 9.13 -7.07
CA ALA A 53 -8.64 9.58 -7.41
C ALA A 53 -7.72 9.76 -6.19
N GLU A 54 -8.23 10.33 -5.10
CA GLU A 54 -7.45 10.55 -3.86
C GLU A 54 -6.98 9.23 -3.24
N GLU A 55 -7.86 8.23 -3.21
CA GLU A 55 -7.53 6.93 -2.62
C GLU A 55 -6.66 6.08 -3.55
N LEU A 56 -6.84 6.21 -4.86
CA LEU A 56 -5.88 5.69 -5.84
C LEU A 56 -4.48 6.25 -5.53
N VAL A 57 -4.33 7.57 -5.38
CA VAL A 57 -3.04 8.21 -5.10
C VAL A 57 -2.44 7.69 -3.79
N LYS A 58 -3.23 7.61 -2.72
CA LYS A 58 -2.78 7.15 -1.42
C LYS A 58 -2.21 5.72 -1.47
N HIS A 59 -2.93 4.82 -2.12
CA HIS A 59 -2.48 3.44 -2.28
C HIS A 59 -1.28 3.35 -3.25
N ALA A 60 -1.26 4.15 -4.32
CA ALA A 60 -0.14 4.22 -5.26
C ALA A 60 1.15 4.74 -4.60
N GLU A 61 1.08 5.77 -3.77
CA GLU A 61 2.22 6.30 -3.01
C GLU A 61 2.78 5.26 -2.04
N THR A 62 1.91 4.51 -1.37
CA THR A 62 2.33 3.43 -0.46
C THR A 62 2.96 2.27 -1.25
N SER A 63 2.37 1.89 -2.39
CA SER A 63 2.94 0.90 -3.30
C SER A 63 4.33 1.31 -3.77
N LEU A 64 4.51 2.59 -4.15
CA LEU A 64 5.79 3.15 -4.60
C LEU A 64 6.86 3.10 -3.51
N GLN A 65 6.50 3.36 -2.26
CA GLN A 65 7.42 3.26 -1.13
C GLN A 65 7.97 1.84 -0.99
N PHE A 66 7.08 0.84 -1.01
CA PHE A 66 7.48 -0.56 -0.93
C PHE A 66 8.25 -1.01 -2.17
N ALA A 67 7.82 -0.64 -3.39
CA ALA A 67 8.51 -0.99 -4.62
C ALA A 67 9.97 -0.50 -4.62
N LYS A 68 10.24 0.71 -4.13
CA LYS A 68 11.61 1.26 -3.97
C LYS A 68 12.48 0.46 -3.00
N MET A 69 11.87 -0.25 -2.06
CA MET A 69 12.55 -1.15 -1.11
C MET A 69 12.67 -2.59 -1.66
N GLY A 70 12.14 -2.85 -2.86
CA GLY A 70 12.07 -4.17 -3.50
C GLY A 70 13.34 -4.62 -4.20
N GLY A 71 14.33 -3.73 -4.41
CA GLY A 71 15.58 -4.06 -5.11
C GLY A 71 15.80 -3.20 -6.36
N ARG A 72 16.42 -3.77 -7.40
CA ARG A 72 16.80 -3.08 -8.65
C ARG A 72 16.59 -3.94 -9.90
N GLY A 73 15.45 -4.63 -10.00
CA GLY A 73 15.06 -5.37 -11.21
C GLY A 73 14.56 -4.45 -12.33
N LEU A 74 14.64 -4.91 -13.58
CA LEU A 74 14.12 -4.18 -14.73
C LEU A 74 12.59 -4.04 -14.62
N HIS A 75 11.89 -5.12 -14.27
CA HIS A 75 10.45 -5.07 -14.05
C HIS A 75 10.11 -4.17 -12.86
N LEU A 76 10.81 -4.28 -11.74
CA LEU A 76 10.61 -3.38 -10.61
C LEU A 76 10.77 -1.89 -10.98
N SER A 77 11.74 -1.56 -11.84
CA SER A 77 11.98 -0.17 -12.27
C SER A 77 10.85 0.35 -13.16
N GLU A 78 10.36 -0.44 -14.10
CA GLU A 78 9.19 -0.08 -14.93
C GLU A 78 7.92 0.03 -14.08
N GLY A 79 7.72 -0.88 -13.12
CA GLY A 79 6.62 -0.79 -12.16
C GLY A 79 6.66 0.50 -11.35
N ILE A 80 7.85 0.91 -10.89
CA ILE A 80 8.05 2.19 -10.19
C ILE A 80 7.70 3.38 -11.08
N ASN A 81 8.08 3.38 -12.36
CA ASN A 81 7.77 4.47 -13.30
C ASN A 81 6.26 4.61 -13.47
N HIS A 82 5.54 3.51 -13.72
CA HIS A 82 4.09 3.55 -13.84
C HIS A 82 3.39 3.95 -12.55
N LEU A 83 3.90 3.56 -11.36
CA LEU A 83 3.37 4.07 -10.09
C LEU A 83 3.51 5.59 -9.98
N ILE A 84 4.63 6.17 -10.46
CA ILE A 84 4.83 7.62 -10.49
C ILE A 84 3.83 8.30 -11.42
N GLU A 85 3.63 7.78 -12.63
CA GLU A 85 2.65 8.30 -13.58
C GLU A 85 1.22 8.21 -13.02
N ALA A 86 0.87 7.10 -12.38
CA ALA A 86 -0.42 6.93 -11.73
C ALA A 86 -0.66 7.98 -10.64
N ILE A 87 0.36 8.29 -9.83
CA ILE A 87 0.29 9.33 -8.80
C ILE A 87 0.11 10.71 -9.44
N GLU A 88 0.82 11.00 -10.52
CA GLU A 88 0.71 12.29 -11.23
C GLU A 88 -0.69 12.48 -11.80
N HIS A 89 -1.20 11.50 -12.54
CA HIS A 89 -2.55 11.53 -13.09
C HIS A 89 -3.63 11.54 -12.00
N GLY A 90 -3.48 10.73 -10.95
CA GLY A 90 -4.39 10.70 -9.82
C GLY A 90 -4.45 12.04 -9.07
N LYS A 91 -3.31 12.73 -8.87
CA LYS A 91 -3.26 14.07 -8.27
C LYS A 91 -3.91 15.14 -9.15
N ALA A 92 -3.95 14.93 -10.46
CA ALA A 92 -4.70 15.75 -11.40
C ALA A 92 -6.20 15.42 -11.45
N GLY A 93 -6.67 14.42 -10.68
CA GLY A 93 -8.05 13.97 -10.69
C GLY A 93 -8.40 13.00 -11.82
N HIS A 94 -7.42 12.58 -12.62
CA HIS A 94 -7.58 11.63 -13.71
C HIS A 94 -7.55 10.19 -13.17
N ALA A 95 -8.58 9.79 -12.41
CA ALA A 95 -8.64 8.47 -11.78
C ALA A 95 -8.58 7.32 -12.79
N ASP A 96 -9.20 7.49 -13.95
CA ASP A 96 -9.20 6.54 -15.07
C ASP A 96 -7.78 6.30 -15.60
N VAL A 97 -7.09 7.36 -16.02
CA VAL A 97 -5.71 7.27 -16.54
C VAL A 97 -4.76 6.80 -15.45
N GLY A 98 -4.94 7.26 -14.21
CA GLY A 98 -4.20 6.77 -13.06
C GLY A 98 -4.35 5.25 -12.89
N THR A 99 -5.57 4.72 -13.08
CA THR A 99 -5.85 3.28 -12.97
C THR A 99 -5.11 2.48 -14.03
N GLU A 100 -5.09 2.96 -15.28
CA GLU A 100 -4.37 2.31 -16.38
C GLU A 100 -2.88 2.15 -16.04
N HIS A 101 -2.25 3.20 -15.51
CA HIS A 101 -0.87 3.14 -15.05
C HIS A 101 -0.68 2.18 -13.87
N ILE A 102 -1.60 2.11 -12.89
CA ILE A 102 -1.51 1.12 -11.81
C ILE A 102 -1.61 -0.31 -12.36
N GLU A 103 -2.49 -0.57 -13.32
CA GLU A 103 -2.63 -1.90 -13.94
C GLU A 103 -1.34 -2.30 -14.69
N ALA A 104 -0.72 -1.37 -15.39
CA ALA A 104 0.60 -1.59 -16.00
C ALA A 104 1.70 -1.84 -14.94
N ALA A 105 1.70 -1.06 -13.85
CA ALA A 105 2.62 -1.27 -12.74
C ALA A 105 2.46 -2.68 -12.12
N LEU A 106 1.21 -3.15 -11.95
CA LEU A 106 0.93 -4.49 -11.42
C LEU A 106 1.52 -5.59 -12.29
N GLN A 107 1.40 -5.49 -13.61
CA GLN A 107 1.99 -6.48 -14.52
C GLN A 107 3.50 -6.61 -14.30
N HIS A 108 4.20 -5.49 -14.22
CA HIS A 108 5.63 -5.48 -13.96
C HIS A 108 5.98 -5.99 -12.55
N LEU A 109 5.29 -5.54 -11.50
CA LEU A 109 5.57 -5.98 -10.13
C LEU A 109 5.32 -7.48 -9.94
N LEU A 110 4.31 -8.05 -10.60
CA LEU A 110 4.05 -9.49 -10.59
C LEU A 110 5.18 -10.26 -11.28
N SER A 111 5.67 -9.80 -12.43
CA SER A 111 6.82 -10.43 -13.10
C SER A 111 8.13 -10.33 -12.33
N GLU A 112 8.28 -9.39 -11.40
CA GLU A 112 9.47 -9.31 -10.53
C GLU A 112 9.52 -10.45 -9.50
N ILE A 113 8.37 -11.09 -9.20
CA ILE A 113 8.27 -12.16 -8.18
C ILE A 113 8.02 -13.55 -8.76
N GLU A 114 7.97 -13.67 -10.09
CA GLU A 114 7.93 -14.94 -10.84
C GLU A 114 9.31 -15.57 -10.97
#